data_AF-A0A661F225-F1
#
_entry.id   AF-A0A661F225-F1
#
_cell.length_a   1.000
_cell.length_b   1.000
_cell.length_c   1.000
_cell.angle_alpha   90.00
_cell.angle_beta   90.00
_cell.angle_gamma   90.00
#
_symmetry.space_group_name_H-M   'P 1'
#
loop_
_entity.id
_entity.type
_entity.pdbx_description
1 polymer ?
#
loop_
_entity_poly.entity_id
_entity_poly.type
_entity_poly.pdbx_seq_one_letter_code
_entity_poly.pdbx_strand_id
1 'polypeptide(L)'
;MTPEQFKQYAEQGYNRIPITREVLADLDTPLSAYLKLADGAYSYLFESVHGGEQWGRYSIIGLPCQELVKIFGNDIRIENAGKVIETLQHDNPLVWIEEFKQRFNVPDIDGLPRF
;
A
#
# COMPACT_ATOMS: atom_id res chain seq x y z
N MET A 1 12.44 -5.16 -12.53
CA MET A 1 11.47 -5.59 -13.56
C MET A 1 11.79 -4.89 -14.88
N THR A 2 11.85 -5.61 -15.99
CA THR A 2 12.01 -4.99 -17.33
C THR A 2 10.65 -4.58 -17.91
N PRO A 3 10.59 -3.66 -18.88
CA PRO A 3 9.34 -3.31 -19.57
C PRO A 3 8.62 -4.51 -20.19
N GLU A 4 9.37 -5.49 -20.71
CA GLU A 4 8.83 -6.71 -21.31
C GLU A 4 8.16 -7.60 -20.26
N GLN A 5 8.79 -7.78 -19.10
CA GLN A 5 8.22 -8.53 -17.97
C GLN A 5 6.95 -7.86 -17.44
N PHE A 6 6.94 -6.53 -17.33
CA PHE A 6 5.73 -5.78 -16.95
C PHE A 6 4.59 -6.03 -17.93
N LYS A 7 4.88 -5.97 -19.23
CA LYS A 7 3.90 -6.23 -20.29
C LYS A 7 3.35 -7.65 -20.24
N GLN A 8 4.21 -8.65 -19.97
CA GLN A 8 3.77 -10.04 -19.80
C GLN A 8 2.77 -10.19 -18.65
N TYR A 9 3.02 -9.57 -17.49
CA TYR A 9 2.05 -9.59 -16.39
C TYR A 9 0.72 -8.89 -16.75
N ALA A 10 0.80 -7.77 -17.48
CA ALA A 10 -0.41 -7.09 -17.93
C ALA A 10 -1.24 -7.96 -18.90
N GLU A 11 -0.59 -8.66 -19.83
CA GLU A 11 -1.23 -9.60 -20.76
C GLU A 11 -1.85 -10.82 -20.06
N GLN A 12 -1.32 -11.22 -18.89
CA GLN A 12 -1.89 -12.26 -18.03
C GLN A 12 -3.11 -11.77 -17.22
N GLY A 13 -3.48 -10.49 -17.32
CA GLY A 13 -4.64 -9.91 -16.65
C GLY A 13 -4.37 -9.36 -15.25
N TYR A 14 -3.11 -9.20 -14.86
CA TYR A 14 -2.77 -8.48 -13.63
C TYR A 14 -2.98 -6.98 -13.82
N ASN A 15 -3.70 -6.34 -12.91
CA ASN A 15 -4.05 -4.92 -13.00
C ASN A 15 -3.33 -4.04 -11.95
N ARG A 16 -2.52 -4.66 -11.09
CA ARG A 16 -1.68 -3.98 -10.09
C ARG A 16 -0.33 -4.68 -10.04
N ILE A 17 0.61 -4.22 -10.85
CA ILE A 17 1.94 -4.85 -10.99
C ILE A 17 2.98 -4.01 -10.24
N PRO A 18 3.66 -4.55 -9.21
CA PRO A 18 4.64 -3.79 -8.44
C PRO A 18 5.93 -3.60 -9.23
N ILE A 19 6.52 -2.41 -9.14
CA ILE A 19 7.83 -2.10 -9.68
C ILE A 19 8.74 -1.76 -8.50
N THR A 20 9.84 -2.48 -8.38
CA THR A 20 10.77 -2.33 -7.27
C THR A 20 12.15 -1.91 -7.74
N ARG A 21 12.85 -1.20 -6.86
CA ARG A 21 14.25 -0.83 -6.98
C ARG A 21 14.86 -0.83 -5.60
N GLU A 22 15.98 -1.52 -5.47
CA GLU A 22 16.81 -1.45 -4.26
C GLU A 22 17.78 -0.27 -4.37
N VAL A 23 17.96 0.43 -3.25
CA VAL A 23 18.85 1.57 -3.12
C VAL A 23 19.66 1.43 -1.83
N LEU A 24 20.90 1.91 -1.86
CA LEU A 24 21.71 2.01 -0.64
C LEU A 24 21.16 3.12 0.24
N ALA A 25 20.94 2.80 1.52
CA ALA A 25 20.32 3.69 2.50
C ALA A 25 21.04 3.62 3.86
N ASP A 26 22.33 3.30 3.86
CA ASP A 26 23.13 3.02 5.06
C ASP A 26 23.22 4.20 6.03
N LEU A 27 22.94 5.41 5.55
CA LEU A 27 22.91 6.65 6.34
C LEU A 27 21.51 7.04 6.82
N ASP A 28 20.51 6.26 6.47
CA ASP A 28 19.12 6.50 6.82
C ASP A 28 18.63 5.50 7.87
N THR A 29 17.99 6.03 8.91
CA THR A 29 17.10 5.25 9.77
C THR A 29 15.71 5.22 9.13
N PRO A 30 14.83 4.28 9.51
CA PRO A 30 13.46 4.29 9.00
C PRO A 30 12.74 5.62 9.21
N LEU A 31 12.95 6.28 10.36
CA LEU A 31 12.38 7.59 10.63
C LEU A 31 12.96 8.69 9.71
N SER A 32 14.27 8.72 9.50
CA SER A 32 14.86 9.71 8.58
C SER A 32 14.44 9.48 7.13
N ALA A 33 14.31 8.23 6.72
CA ALA A 33 13.76 7.86 5.40
C ALA A 33 12.29 8.29 5.27
N TYR A 34 11.47 8.06 6.29
CA TYR A 34 10.07 8.51 6.32
C TYR A 34 9.99 10.03 6.15
N LEU A 35 10.73 10.81 6.94
CA LEU A 35 10.72 12.27 6.85
C LEU A 35 11.19 12.80 5.48
N LYS A 36 12.06 12.07 4.77
CA LYS A 36 12.52 12.42 3.42
C LYS A 36 11.52 12.07 2.31
N LEU A 37 10.78 10.97 2.47
CA LEU A 37 9.96 10.39 1.41
C LEU A 37 8.46 10.70 1.56
N ALA A 38 7.98 10.79 2.79
CA ALA A 38 6.58 10.86 3.14
C ALA A 38 6.20 12.28 3.58
N ASP A 39 5.97 13.15 2.61
CA ASP A 39 5.46 14.51 2.83
C ASP A 39 4.03 14.64 2.29
N GLY A 40 3.05 14.29 3.13
CA GLY A 40 1.65 14.47 2.77
C GLY A 40 0.67 13.74 3.70
N ALA A 41 -0.61 14.06 3.54
CA ALA A 41 -1.66 13.39 4.29
C ALA A 41 -1.71 11.89 3.97
N TYR A 42 -2.13 11.10 4.97
CA TYR A 42 -2.32 9.65 4.86
C TYR A 42 -1.05 8.83 4.56
N SER A 43 0.14 9.43 4.69
CA SER A 43 1.37 8.64 4.81
C SER A 43 1.46 7.98 6.18
N TYR A 44 2.25 6.90 6.27
CA TYR A 44 2.45 6.18 7.52
C TYR A 44 3.84 5.56 7.61
N LEU A 45 4.28 5.31 8.84
CA LEU A 45 5.47 4.54 9.18
C LEU A 45 5.04 3.42 10.13
N PHE A 46 5.21 2.18 9.72
CA PHE A 46 5.07 1.02 10.60
C PHE A 46 6.45 0.47 10.94
N GLU A 47 6.73 0.40 12.23
CA GLU A 47 7.95 -0.22 12.76
C GLU A 47 7.56 -1.37 13.67
N SER A 48 8.23 -2.51 13.50
CA SER A 48 8.06 -3.63 14.43
C SER A 48 9.07 -3.49 15.57
N VAL A 49 8.62 -3.68 16.81
CA VAL A 49 9.50 -3.80 17.97
C VAL A 49 9.30 -5.19 18.55
N HIS A 50 10.38 -5.97 18.67
CA HIS A 50 10.36 -7.25 19.38
C HIS A 50 11.18 -7.11 20.66
N GLY A 51 10.52 -7.24 21.82
CA GLY A 51 11.21 -7.39 23.11
C GLY A 51 12.00 -6.17 23.60
N GLY A 52 11.50 -4.95 23.39
CA GLY A 52 12.01 -3.72 24.03
C GLY A 52 13.34 -3.17 23.50
N GLU A 53 14.25 -4.04 23.02
CA GLU A 53 15.60 -3.64 22.60
C GLU A 53 15.96 -4.05 21.16
N GLN A 54 15.23 -4.97 20.53
CA GLN A 54 15.47 -5.36 19.14
C GLN A 54 14.39 -4.79 18.21
N TRP A 55 14.82 -3.88 17.34
CA TRP A 55 14.01 -3.40 16.23
C TRP A 55 13.76 -4.58 15.28
N GLY A 56 12.53 -4.72 14.81
CA GLY A 56 12.16 -5.75 13.86
C GLY A 56 12.95 -5.61 12.56
N ARG A 57 13.05 -6.70 11.81
CA ARG A 57 13.89 -6.79 10.59
C ARG A 57 13.48 -5.81 9.48
N TYR A 58 12.25 -5.27 9.54
CA TYR A 58 11.69 -4.39 8.52
C TYR A 58 10.89 -3.24 9.16
N SER A 59 11.01 -2.06 8.57
CA SER A 59 10.06 -0.95 8.72
C SER A 59 9.38 -0.71 7.37
N ILE A 60 8.10 -0.33 7.40
CA ILE A 60 7.28 -0.13 6.20
C ILE A 60 6.85 1.34 6.16
N ILE A 61 7.18 2.03 5.06
CA ILE A 61 6.77 3.40 4.80
C ILE A 61 5.67 3.40 3.74
N GLY A 62 4.49 3.89 4.11
CA GLY A 62 3.43 4.23 3.19
C GLY A 62 3.56 5.68 2.76
N LEU A 63 3.68 5.90 1.45
CA LEU A 63 3.69 7.25 0.87
C LEU A 63 2.26 7.83 0.82
N PRO A 64 2.11 9.15 0.68
CA PRO A 64 0.79 9.78 0.56
C PRO A 64 -0.07 9.11 -0.52
N CYS A 65 -1.28 8.70 -0.15
CA CYS A 65 -2.22 8.05 -1.06
C CYS A 65 -3.26 9.05 -1.56
N GLN A 66 -3.61 8.96 -2.85
CA GLN A 66 -4.67 9.78 -3.45
C GLN A 66 -6.06 9.15 -3.27
N GLU A 67 -6.14 7.83 -3.22
CA GLU A 67 -7.40 7.11 -3.08
C GLU A 67 -7.60 6.66 -1.63
N LEU A 68 -8.76 7.00 -1.06
CA LEU A 68 -9.07 6.76 0.34
C LEU A 68 -10.42 6.07 0.44
N VAL A 69 -10.46 4.98 1.17
CA VAL A 69 -11.71 4.34 1.60
C VAL A 69 -11.97 4.78 3.04
N LYS A 70 -13.11 5.44 3.27
CA LYS A 70 -13.56 5.90 4.59
C LYS A 70 -14.87 5.22 4.95
N ILE A 71 -14.95 4.66 6.15
CA ILE A 71 -16.11 3.89 6.61
C ILE A 71 -16.61 4.49 7.94
N PHE A 72 -17.90 4.81 7.99
CA PHE A 72 -18.57 5.38 9.15
C PHE A 72 -19.84 4.56 9.44
N GLY A 73 -19.76 3.62 10.38
CA GLY A 73 -20.83 2.64 10.56
C GLY A 73 -21.02 1.83 9.27
N ASN A 74 -22.20 1.89 8.67
CA ASN A 74 -22.51 1.19 7.43
C ASN A 74 -22.28 2.04 6.17
N ASP A 75 -21.95 3.32 6.34
CA ASP A 75 -21.66 4.23 5.23
C ASP A 75 -20.20 4.10 4.78
N ILE A 76 -20.00 3.85 3.50
CA ILE A 76 -18.68 3.74 2.86
C ILE A 76 -18.54 4.85 1.83
N ARG A 77 -17.39 5.52 1.83
CA ARG A 77 -17.03 6.56 0.86
C ARG A 77 -15.66 6.24 0.27
N ILE A 78 -15.58 6.34 -1.06
CA ILE A 78 -14.31 6.31 -1.77
C ILE A 78 -14.02 7.73 -2.25
N GLU A 79 -12.87 8.25 -1.83
CA GLU A 79 -12.36 9.54 -2.27
C GLU A 79 -11.15 9.34 -3.17
N ASN A 80 -11.02 10.13 -4.23
CA ASN A 80 -9.82 10.21 -5.05
C ASN A 80 -9.39 11.68 -5.15
N ALA A 81 -8.14 11.97 -4.77
CA ALA A 81 -7.58 13.32 -4.71
C ALA A 81 -8.48 14.33 -3.95
N GLY A 82 -9.07 13.87 -2.83
CA GLY A 82 -9.95 14.66 -1.96
C GLY A 82 -11.39 14.86 -2.47
N LYS A 83 -11.76 14.24 -3.60
CA LYS A 83 -13.14 14.26 -4.12
C LYS A 83 -13.80 12.92 -3.88
N VAL A 84 -15.00 12.92 -3.32
CA VAL A 84 -15.82 11.70 -3.20
C VAL A 84 -16.23 11.25 -4.62
N ILE A 85 -15.79 10.05 -5.00
CA ILE A 85 -16.11 9.44 -6.29
C ILE A 85 -17.16 8.34 -6.18
N GLU A 86 -17.33 7.76 -4.99
CA GLU A 86 -18.31 6.71 -4.72
C GLU A 86 -18.84 6.86 -3.28
N THR A 87 -20.13 6.62 -3.09
CA THR A 87 -20.76 6.50 -1.77
C THR A 87 -21.76 5.38 -1.81
N LEU A 88 -21.70 4.50 -0.83
CA LEU A 88 -22.61 3.35 -0.72
C LEU A 88 -22.85 3.00 0.75
N GLN A 89 -23.84 2.14 0.98
CA GLN A 89 -24.08 1.52 2.27
C GLN A 89 -23.90 0.01 2.18
N HIS A 90 -23.35 -0.60 3.24
CA HIS A 90 -23.23 -2.05 3.34
C HIS A 90 -23.45 -2.50 4.78
N ASP A 91 -24.24 -3.55 4.98
CA ASP A 91 -24.60 -4.06 6.31
C ASP A 91 -23.39 -4.62 7.08
N ASN A 92 -22.36 -5.03 6.35
CA ASN A 92 -21.08 -5.48 6.93
C ASN A 92 -19.89 -4.90 6.15
N PRO A 93 -19.35 -3.75 6.56
CA PRO A 93 -18.26 -3.09 5.83
C PRO A 93 -16.97 -3.90 5.71
N LEU A 94 -16.72 -4.86 6.62
CA LEU A 94 -15.54 -5.72 6.54
C LEU A 94 -15.66 -6.72 5.38
N VAL A 95 -16.85 -7.27 5.14
CA VAL A 95 -17.11 -8.11 3.96
C VAL A 95 -16.92 -7.29 2.68
N TRP A 96 -17.43 -6.06 2.67
CA TRP A 96 -17.24 -5.17 1.54
C TRP A 96 -15.76 -4.84 1.29
N ILE A 97 -14.91 -4.70 2.33
CA ILE A 97 -13.46 -4.52 2.15
C ILE A 97 -12.85 -5.72 1.43
N GLU A 98 -13.25 -6.96 1.77
CA GLU A 98 -12.75 -8.16 1.09
C GLU A 98 -13.19 -8.19 -0.39
N GLU A 99 -14.42 -7.81 -0.69
CA GLU A 99 -14.91 -7.67 -2.06
C GLU A 99 -14.18 -6.55 -2.82
N PHE A 100 -13.94 -5.42 -2.17
CA PHE A 100 -13.20 -4.30 -2.74
C PHE A 100 -11.76 -4.69 -3.10
N LYS A 101 -11.09 -5.45 -2.23
CA LYS A 101 -9.73 -5.97 -2.47
C LYS A 101 -9.66 -6.86 -3.71
N GLN A 102 -10.71 -7.62 -4.02
CA GLN A 102 -10.77 -8.48 -5.22
C GLN A 102 -10.70 -7.70 -6.53
N ARG A 103 -10.92 -6.37 -6.52
CA ARG A 103 -10.70 -5.51 -7.68
C ARG A 103 -9.23 -5.45 -8.11
N PHE A 104 -8.29 -5.81 -7.22
CA PHE A 104 -6.86 -5.78 -7.51
C PHE A 104 -6.30 -7.19 -7.66
N ASN A 105 -5.74 -7.47 -8.83
CA ASN A 105 -5.03 -8.69 -9.14
C ASN A 105 -3.54 -8.37 -9.27
N VAL A 106 -2.76 -8.85 -8.31
CA VAL A 106 -1.33 -8.59 -8.15
C VAL A 106 -0.55 -9.89 -8.45
N PRO A 107 0.49 -9.86 -9.29
CA PRO A 107 1.31 -11.05 -9.56
C PRO A 107 2.16 -11.40 -8.33
N ASP A 108 2.34 -12.70 -8.09
CA ASP A 108 3.33 -13.20 -7.13
C ASP A 108 4.70 -13.18 -7.82
N ILE A 109 5.59 -12.31 -7.34
CA ILE A 109 6.91 -12.09 -7.92
C ILE A 109 7.94 -12.51 -6.88
N ASP A 110 8.78 -13.47 -7.26
CA ASP A 110 9.82 -13.99 -6.39
C ASP A 110 10.80 -12.90 -5.96
N GLY A 111 11.25 -12.98 -4.70
CA GLY A 111 12.16 -12.02 -4.08
C GLY A 111 11.55 -10.69 -3.65
N LEU A 112 10.25 -10.42 -3.89
CA LEU A 112 9.61 -9.23 -3.36
C LEU A 112 9.22 -9.38 -1.88
N PRO A 113 9.25 -8.29 -1.09
CA PRO A 113 8.67 -8.31 0.24
C PRO A 113 7.18 -8.66 0.17
N ARG A 114 6.71 -9.45 1.15
CA ARG A 114 5.34 -10.01 1.19
C ARG A 114 4.27 -9.05 1.75
N PHE A 115 4.61 -7.77 1.92
CA PHE A 115 3.77 -6.77 2.56
C PHE A 115 3.34 -5.69 1.58
#